data_AF-A0A7V2T673-F1
#
_entry.id   AF-A0A7V2T673-F1
#
_cell.length_a   1.000
_cell.length_b   1.000
_cell.length_c   1.000
_cell.angle_alpha   90.00
_cell.angle_beta   90.00
_cell.angle_gamma   90.00
#
_symmetry.space_group_name_H-M   'P 1'
#
loop_
_entity.id
_entity.type
_entity.pdbx_description
1 polymer ?
#
loop_
_entity_poly.entity_id
_entity_poly.type
_entity_poly.pdbx_seq_one_letter_code
_entity_poly.pdbx_strand_id
1 'polypeptide(L)'
;MPRVPRAAGAAGSPVNAVRVEVAPPDLAPYREGNSGIPYVWSFDSGHPGPHVGINALIHGNELSGAWALVRLLELGLRPLRGRLSLSFANVEAFARFDPADPTASRFVDEDMNRLWRPEALEGPA
;
A
#
# COMPACT_ATOMS: atom_id res chain seq x y z
N MET A 1 10.05 15.84 -59.79
CA MET A 1 9.38 14.81 -58.95
C MET A 1 9.14 15.42 -57.58
N PRO A 2 7.89 15.73 -57.18
CA PRO A 2 7.63 16.24 -55.83
C PRO A 2 7.65 15.08 -54.84
N ARG A 3 8.32 15.28 -53.70
CA ARG A 3 8.48 14.27 -52.64
C ARG A 3 7.20 14.23 -51.80
N VAL A 4 6.54 13.08 -51.77
CA VAL A 4 5.34 12.83 -50.95
C VAL A 4 5.75 12.88 -49.46
N PRO A 5 5.02 13.59 -48.58
CA PRO A 5 5.28 13.52 -47.15
C PRO A 5 4.84 12.14 -46.63
N ARG A 6 5.73 11.48 -45.87
CA ARG A 6 5.44 10.20 -45.23
C ARG A 6 4.41 10.43 -44.12
N ALA A 7 3.30 9.70 -44.17
CA ALA A 7 2.29 9.68 -43.14
C ALA A 7 2.87 9.22 -41.79
N ALA A 8 2.25 9.71 -40.73
CA ALA A 8 2.60 9.58 -39.32
C ALA A 8 3.04 8.18 -38.90
N GLY A 9 4.09 8.11 -38.07
CA GLY A 9 4.28 6.97 -37.18
C GLY A 9 3.10 6.95 -36.22
N ALA A 10 2.26 5.92 -36.33
CA ALA A 10 1.24 5.65 -35.33
C ALA A 10 1.94 5.52 -33.97
N ALA A 11 1.60 6.43 -33.05
CA ALA A 11 1.88 6.22 -31.64
C ALA A 11 1.26 4.85 -31.29
N GLY A 12 2.09 3.94 -30.78
CA GLY A 12 1.62 2.63 -30.35
C GLY A 12 0.41 2.80 -29.44
N SER A 13 -0.66 2.05 -29.71
CA SER A 13 -1.85 2.02 -28.87
C SER A 13 -1.43 1.90 -27.41
N PRO A 14 -1.92 2.76 -26.48
CA PRO A 14 -1.58 2.61 -25.08
C PRO A 14 -2.09 1.24 -24.63
N VAL A 15 -1.15 0.40 -24.25
CA VAL A 15 -1.42 -0.90 -23.65
C VAL A 15 -2.26 -0.61 -22.40
N ASN A 16 -3.55 -0.97 -22.42
CA ASN A 16 -4.51 -0.91 -21.32
C ASN A 16 -4.10 -0.01 -20.13
N ALA A 17 -4.32 1.30 -20.26
CA ALA A 17 -4.18 2.19 -19.12
C ALA A 17 -5.15 1.74 -18.02
N VAL A 18 -4.62 1.25 -16.90
CA VAL A 18 -5.42 0.85 -15.75
C VAL A 18 -6.10 2.11 -15.22
N ARG A 19 -7.43 2.18 -15.33
CA ARG A 19 -8.21 3.30 -14.82
C ARG A 19 -8.22 3.25 -13.30
N VAL A 20 -7.67 4.28 -12.67
CA VAL A 20 -7.75 4.48 -11.22
C VAL A 20 -9.10 5.11 -10.86
N GLU A 21 -9.89 4.42 -10.03
CA GLU A 21 -11.23 4.85 -9.62
C GLU A 21 -11.31 5.35 -8.17
N VAL A 22 -10.21 5.19 -7.42
CA VAL A 22 -10.12 5.51 -6.00
C VAL A 22 -8.92 6.41 -5.77
N ALA A 23 -9.13 7.56 -5.13
CA ALA A 23 -8.04 8.44 -4.72
C ALA A 23 -7.26 7.84 -3.55
N PRO A 24 -5.94 8.07 -3.43
CA PRO A 24 -5.19 7.66 -2.24
C PRO A 24 -5.73 8.38 -0.98
N PRO A 25 -5.91 7.68 0.16
CA PRO A 25 -6.29 8.35 1.41
C PRO A 25 -5.14 9.19 1.98
N ASP A 26 -5.46 10.25 2.73
CA ASP A 26 -4.44 10.93 3.54
C ASP A 26 -4.06 10.07 4.75
N LEU A 27 -2.78 9.66 4.80
CA LEU A 27 -2.24 8.86 5.90
C LEU A 27 -1.51 9.68 6.96
N ALA A 28 -1.30 10.99 6.76
CA ALA A 28 -0.57 11.83 7.71
C ALA A 28 -1.16 11.80 9.13
N PRO A 29 -2.49 11.81 9.33
CA PRO A 29 -3.08 11.73 10.68
C PRO A 29 -2.76 10.43 11.43
N TYR A 30 -2.40 9.37 10.72
CA TYR A 30 -2.18 8.03 11.29
C TYR A 30 -0.71 7.71 11.52
N ARG A 31 0.21 8.64 11.19
CA ARG A 31 1.66 8.44 11.23
C ARG A 31 2.21 8.09 12.60
N GLU A 32 1.78 8.77 13.65
CA GLU A 32 2.38 8.57 14.98
C GLU A 32 2.01 7.23 15.61
N GLY A 33 0.85 6.67 15.21
CA GLY A 33 0.35 5.43 15.79
C GLY A 33 0.09 5.54 17.29
N ASN A 34 0.04 4.41 17.97
CA ASN A 34 0.01 4.34 19.45
C ASN A 34 0.91 3.22 20.01
N SER A 35 1.73 2.60 19.16
CA SER A 35 2.55 1.44 19.49
C SER A 35 4.05 1.77 19.62
N GLY A 36 4.44 3.02 19.35
CA GLY A 36 5.84 3.43 19.21
C GLY A 36 6.46 3.12 17.84
N ILE A 37 5.71 2.45 16.95
CA ILE A 37 6.08 2.21 15.55
C ILE A 37 5.19 3.11 14.67
N PRO A 38 5.78 3.96 13.80
CA PRO A 38 5.01 4.79 12.89
C PRO A 38 4.03 3.98 12.05
N TYR A 39 2.84 4.52 11.85
CA TYR A 39 1.74 3.91 11.09
C TYR A 39 1.22 2.56 11.63
N VAL A 40 1.57 2.20 12.87
CA VAL A 40 1.06 1.01 13.54
C VAL A 40 0.21 1.41 14.74
N TRP A 41 -1.04 0.95 14.71
CA TRP A 41 -2.03 1.14 15.76
C TRP A 41 -2.35 -0.21 16.40
N SER A 42 -2.29 -0.30 17.73
CA SER A 42 -2.58 -1.50 18.49
C SER A 42 -3.57 -1.20 19.62
N PHE A 43 -4.62 -2.00 19.72
CA PHE A 43 -5.69 -1.85 20.69
C PHE A 43 -5.81 -3.15 21.49
N ASP A 44 -5.60 -3.06 22.80
CA ASP A 44 -5.80 -4.17 23.74
C ASP A 44 -7.19 -4.08 24.35
N SER A 45 -7.90 -5.21 24.40
CA SER A 45 -9.20 -5.30 25.08
C SER A 45 -9.07 -5.43 26.60
N GLY A 46 -7.90 -5.82 27.13
CA GLY A 46 -7.72 -6.19 28.54
C GLY A 46 -8.28 -7.57 28.91
N HIS A 47 -8.93 -8.28 27.97
CA HIS A 47 -9.49 -9.61 28.19
C HIS A 47 -8.68 -10.68 27.43
N PRO A 48 -8.49 -11.89 28.00
CA PRO A 48 -7.78 -12.97 27.32
C PRO A 48 -8.39 -13.34 25.95
N GLY A 49 -7.56 -13.33 24.92
CA GLY A 49 -7.98 -13.64 23.55
C GLY A 49 -6.83 -13.60 22.55
N PRO A 50 -7.12 -13.90 21.28
CA PRO A 50 -6.12 -13.91 20.22
C PRO A 50 -5.60 -12.50 19.91
N HIS A 51 -4.39 -12.43 19.35
CA HIS A 51 -3.88 -11.23 18.72
C HIS A 51 -4.11 -11.31 17.22
N VAL A 52 -4.87 -10.37 16.67
CA VAL A 52 -5.12 -10.24 15.23
C VAL A 52 -4.31 -9.05 14.69
N GLY A 53 -3.53 -9.29 13.64
CA GLY A 53 -2.89 -8.25 12.84
C GLY A 53 -3.59 -8.09 11.49
N ILE A 54 -3.94 -6.86 11.11
CA ILE A 54 -4.42 -6.52 9.77
C ILE A 54 -3.43 -5.54 9.15
N ASN A 55 -2.85 -5.95 8.04
CA ASN A 55 -1.84 -5.17 7.34
C ASN A 55 -2.34 -4.73 5.97
N ALA A 56 -2.17 -3.46 5.65
CA ALA A 56 -2.42 -2.90 4.32
C ALA A 56 -1.13 -2.31 3.76
N LEU A 57 -1.14 -2.03 2.45
CA LEU A 57 -0.01 -1.47 1.73
C LEU A 57 1.24 -2.32 1.83
N ILE A 58 1.11 -3.65 1.68
CA ILE A 58 2.28 -4.48 1.35
C ILE A 58 2.88 -3.98 0.03
N HIS A 59 2.01 -3.74 -0.97
CA HIS A 59 2.33 -2.93 -2.13
C HIS A 59 1.75 -1.53 -1.99
N GLY A 60 2.53 -0.50 -2.35
CA GLY A 60 2.12 0.90 -2.19
C GLY A 60 0.93 1.31 -3.06
N ASN A 61 0.64 0.60 -4.14
CA ASN A 61 -0.45 0.90 -5.07
C ASN A 61 -1.79 0.23 -4.73
N GLU A 62 -1.90 -0.57 -3.67
CA GLU A 62 -3.11 -1.29 -3.28
C GLU A 62 -4.01 -0.44 -2.35
N LEU A 63 -4.64 0.59 -2.92
CA LEU A 63 -5.33 1.66 -2.17
C LEU A 63 -6.55 1.22 -1.34
N SER A 64 -7.25 0.17 -1.76
CA SER A 64 -8.48 -0.29 -1.09
C SER A 64 -8.21 -0.76 0.35
N GLY A 65 -7.08 -1.44 0.58
CA GLY A 65 -6.66 -1.85 1.92
C GLY A 65 -6.33 -0.65 2.81
N ALA A 66 -5.71 0.39 2.26
CA ALA A 66 -5.44 1.62 2.99
C ALA A 66 -6.74 2.31 3.44
N TRP A 67 -7.70 2.47 2.53
CA TRP A 67 -9.03 3.01 2.87
C TRP A 67 -9.76 2.16 3.91
N ALA A 68 -9.68 0.83 3.84
CA ALA A 68 -10.28 -0.05 4.83
C ALA A 68 -9.69 0.22 6.23
N LEU A 69 -8.36 0.33 6.36
CA LEU A 69 -7.73 0.63 7.65
C LEU A 69 -8.06 2.04 8.16
N VAL A 70 -8.04 3.04 7.27
CA VAL A 70 -8.50 4.41 7.60
C VAL A 70 -9.90 4.36 8.19
N ARG A 71 -10.82 3.64 7.52
CA ARG A 71 -12.20 3.55 7.99
C ARG A 71 -12.33 2.84 9.34
N LEU A 72 -11.56 1.78 9.58
CA LEU A 72 -11.53 1.08 10.87
C LEU A 72 -11.03 2.00 12.00
N LEU A 73 -10.02 2.83 11.72
CA LEU A 73 -9.47 3.79 12.67
C LEU A 73 -10.46 4.93 12.96
N GLU A 74 -11.10 5.49 11.93
CA GLU A 74 -12.14 6.52 12.08
C GLU A 74 -13.35 6.03 12.89
N LEU A 75 -13.76 4.78 12.67
CA LEU A 75 -14.83 4.15 13.42
C LEU A 75 -14.44 3.84 14.88
N GLY A 76 -13.18 4.03 15.24
CA GLY A 76 -12.68 3.73 16.58
C GLY A 76 -12.83 2.25 16.93
N LEU A 77 -12.69 1.35 15.97
CA LEU A 77 -12.91 -0.09 16.18
C LEU A 77 -12.01 -0.61 17.32
N ARG A 78 -12.59 -1.44 18.20
CA ARG A 78 -11.88 -2.08 19.32
C ARG A 78 -12.18 -3.58 19.37
N PRO A 79 -11.20 -4.43 19.72
CA PRO A 79 -11.44 -5.85 19.89
C PRO A 79 -12.29 -6.10 21.16
N LEU A 80 -13.20 -7.08 21.09
CA LEU A 80 -13.97 -7.53 22.25
C LEU A 80 -13.13 -8.38 23.22
N ARG A 81 -12.11 -9.08 22.70
CA ARG A 81 -11.16 -9.90 23.47
C ARG A 81 -9.82 -9.97 22.73
N GLY A 82 -8.73 -10.15 23.47
CA GLY A 82 -7.39 -10.14 22.92
C GLY A 82 -6.95 -8.75 22.43
N ARG A 83 -6.23 -8.73 21.30
CA ARG A 83 -5.59 -7.52 20.76
C ARG A 83 -5.81 -7.41 19.26
N LEU A 84 -5.98 -6.19 18.76
CA LEU A 84 -6.02 -5.87 17.34
C LEU A 84 -4.87 -4.92 17.01
N SER A 85 -4.03 -5.28 16.05
CA SER A 85 -3.04 -4.38 15.45
C SER A 85 -3.41 -4.09 13.99
N LEU A 86 -3.37 -2.82 13.62
CA LEU A 86 -3.56 -2.32 12.25
C LEU A 86 -2.25 -1.68 11.80
N SER A 87 -1.76 -2.02 10.61
CA SER A 87 -0.50 -1.49 10.09
C SER A 87 -0.61 -1.07 8.62
N PHE A 88 -0.06 0.10 8.31
CA PHE A 88 0.26 0.49 6.94
C PHE A 88 1.75 0.19 6.70
N ALA A 89 2.07 -0.84 5.92
CA ALA A 89 3.42 -1.37 5.84
C ALA A 89 4.38 -0.55 4.97
N ASN A 90 4.05 -0.34 3.70
CA ASN A 90 4.94 0.27 2.71
C ASN A 90 4.50 1.70 2.38
N VAL A 91 4.46 2.57 3.41
CA VAL A 91 3.98 3.94 3.29
C VAL A 91 4.86 4.77 2.35
N GLU A 92 6.16 4.46 2.27
CA GLU A 92 7.06 5.10 1.32
C GLU A 92 6.72 4.76 -0.14
N ALA A 93 6.46 3.49 -0.46
CA ALA A 93 5.97 3.13 -1.80
C ALA A 93 4.62 3.81 -2.08
N PHE A 94 3.70 3.81 -1.11
CA PHE A 94 2.40 4.47 -1.24
C PHE A 94 2.54 5.98 -1.53
N ALA A 95 3.48 6.67 -0.87
CA ALA A 95 3.73 8.09 -1.09
C ALA A 95 4.20 8.44 -2.52
N ARG A 96 4.65 7.44 -3.30
CA ARG A 96 5.07 7.56 -4.70
C ARG A 96 3.93 7.28 -5.70
N PHE A 97 2.70 7.02 -5.23
CA PHE A 97 1.58 6.66 -6.10
C PHE A 97 1.25 7.77 -7.11
N ASP A 98 1.23 7.40 -8.39
CA ASP A 98 0.81 8.26 -9.50
C ASP A 98 -0.34 7.58 -10.26
N PRO A 99 -1.54 8.20 -10.36
CA PRO A 99 -2.63 7.65 -11.16
C PRO A 99 -2.30 7.44 -12.64
N ALA A 100 -1.29 8.13 -13.18
CA ALA A 100 -0.84 7.97 -14.56
C ALA A 100 0.06 6.73 -14.75
N ASP A 101 0.76 6.29 -13.70
CA ASP A 101 1.50 5.03 -13.63
C ASP A 101 1.25 4.33 -12.28
N PRO A 102 0.07 3.70 -12.12
CA PRO A 102 -0.32 3.10 -10.85
C PRO A 102 0.51 1.87 -10.48
N THR A 103 1.40 1.40 -11.37
CA THR A 103 2.27 0.26 -11.09
C THR A 103 3.64 0.67 -10.56
N ALA A 104 4.10 1.89 -10.85
CA ALA A 104 5.40 2.40 -10.40
C ALA A 104 5.56 2.40 -8.87
N SER A 105 4.46 2.57 -8.13
CA SER A 105 4.47 2.64 -6.68
C SER A 105 4.20 1.29 -6.00
N ARG A 106 4.35 0.17 -6.72
CA ARG A 106 4.16 -1.17 -6.17
C ARG A 106 5.12 -1.44 -4.99
N PHE A 107 6.37 -1.04 -5.11
CA PHE A 107 7.40 -1.15 -4.07
C PHE A 107 8.47 -0.05 -4.26
N VAL A 108 9.37 0.08 -3.28
CA VAL A 108 10.50 1.03 -3.35
C VAL A 108 11.66 0.44 -4.15
N ASP A 109 12.29 -0.61 -3.63
CA ASP A 109 13.44 -1.28 -4.25
C ASP A 109 13.09 -2.72 -4.65
N GLU A 110 12.57 -3.50 -3.70
CA GLU A 110 12.16 -4.90 -3.90
C GLU A 110 10.70 -5.10 -3.50
N ASP A 111 10.04 -6.08 -4.12
CA ASP A 111 8.68 -6.46 -3.75
C ASP A 111 8.67 -7.01 -2.31
N MET A 112 8.19 -6.18 -1.38
CA MET A 112 8.12 -6.49 0.05
C MET A 112 7.41 -7.83 0.31
N ASN A 113 6.44 -8.24 -0.53
CA ASN A 113 5.75 -9.52 -0.40
C ASN A 113 6.54 -10.72 -0.95
N ARG A 114 7.83 -10.55 -1.23
CA ARG A 114 8.73 -11.61 -1.72
C ARG A 114 9.93 -11.81 -0.81
N LEU A 115 10.12 -10.94 0.18
CA LEU A 115 11.26 -10.93 1.11
C LEU A 115 11.05 -11.83 2.34
N TRP A 116 9.86 -12.40 2.54
CA TRP A 116 9.54 -13.20 3.73
C TRP A 116 9.91 -14.69 3.61
N ARG A 117 10.67 -15.06 2.58
CA ARG A 117 11.14 -16.44 2.40
C ARG A 117 12.41 -16.63 3.24
N PRO A 118 12.64 -17.82 3.82
CA PRO A 118 13.84 -18.07 4.62
C PRO A 118 15.12 -17.63 3.92
N GLU A 119 15.25 -17.89 2.62
CA GLU A 119 16.44 -17.56 1.84
C GLU A 119 16.71 -16.05 1.75
N ALA A 120 15.66 -15.23 1.74
CA ALA A 120 15.77 -13.77 1.71
C ALA A 120 16.04 -13.18 3.11
N LEU A 121 15.60 -13.85 4.17
CA LEU A 121 15.80 -13.42 5.56
C LEU A 121 17.15 -13.88 6.13
N GLU A 122 17.70 -14.98 5.63
CA GLU A 122 18.96 -15.59 6.07
C GLU A 122 20.13 -15.31 5.11
N GLY A 123 19.88 -14.58 4.02
CA GLY A 123 20.90 -14.21 3.04
C GLY A 123 22.00 -13.30 3.64
N PRO A 124 23.19 -13.24 3.02
CA PRO A 124 24.25 -12.35 3.47
C PRO A 124 23.77 -10.89 3.43
N ALA A 125 24.10 -10.14 4.48
CA ALA A 125 23.79 -8.71 4.62
C ALA A 125 24.51 -7.85 3.56
#